data_AF-A0A1E3HNG7-F1
#
_entry.id   AF-A0A1E3HNG7-F1
#
_cell.length_a   1.000
_cell.length_b   1.000
_cell.length_c   1.000
_cell.angle_alpha   90.00
_cell.angle_beta   90.00
_cell.angle_gamma   90.00
#
_symmetry.space_group_name_H-M   'P 1'
#
loop_
_entity.id
_entity.type
_entity.pdbx_description
1 polymer ?
#
loop_
_entity_poly.entity_id
_entity_poly.type
_entity_poly.pdbx_seq_one_letter_code
_entity_poly.pdbx_strand_id
1 'polypeptide(L)'
;MSLRDSSCYTLTINPHSADPAVVELVESFGPAKGGEEPRYARVKETQAGEGYSAALYDVVTGARLASAGYVVEKAKSRRLQLHGPDETIPFDFTGKINFEWTFVFQDNKYRWRRELYGKDYICTLDRKPDPSVEICLAREAYKRNPARLQILHYNIDRFTSDIKDVRGLETLLVTSLLCLLDAWEDRGSLTNAKSGPSPPIKESTPVDPALAKVISENDFEPASSAYPTTPFMC
;
A
#
# COMPACT_ATOMS: atom_id res chain seq x y z
N MET A 1 -23.98 6.34 4.30
CA MET A 1 -24.42 7.63 3.68
C MET A 1 -23.95 7.69 2.22
N SER A 2 -24.61 8.41 1.29
CA SER A 2 -24.02 8.59 -0.06
C SER A 2 -22.74 9.45 0.01
N LEU A 3 -21.80 9.27 -0.92
CA LEU A 3 -20.80 10.29 -1.22
C LEU A 3 -21.51 11.65 -1.38
N ARG A 4 -20.84 12.72 -0.97
CA ARG A 4 -21.36 14.09 -1.06
C ARG A 4 -21.53 14.49 -2.53
N ASP A 5 -21.95 15.73 -2.74
CA ASP A 5 -22.20 16.30 -4.08
C ASP A 5 -21.10 15.93 -5.07
N SER A 6 -21.54 15.63 -6.29
CA SER A 6 -20.71 15.31 -7.45
C SER A 6 -19.59 16.32 -7.68
N SER A 7 -19.77 17.58 -7.29
CA SER A 7 -18.77 18.65 -7.45
C SER A 7 -17.49 18.48 -6.61
N CYS A 8 -17.46 17.60 -5.59
CA CYS A 8 -16.28 17.44 -4.75
C CYS A 8 -15.17 16.64 -5.44
N TYR A 9 -13.93 16.99 -5.14
CA TYR A 9 -12.74 16.25 -5.58
C TYR A 9 -12.84 14.77 -5.21
N THR A 10 -12.81 13.93 -6.23
CA THR A 10 -13.00 12.48 -6.09
C THR A 10 -11.88 11.73 -6.79
N LEU A 11 -11.32 10.73 -6.11
CA LEU A 11 -10.40 9.75 -6.67
C LEU A 11 -11.14 8.43 -6.84
N THR A 12 -11.23 7.96 -8.09
CA THR A 12 -11.79 6.65 -8.42
C THR A 12 -10.68 5.62 -8.50
N ILE A 13 -10.82 4.55 -7.73
CA ILE A 13 -9.79 3.52 -7.54
C ILE A 13 -10.08 2.36 -8.48
N ASN A 14 -9.20 2.14 -9.45
CA ASN A 14 -9.33 1.11 -10.48
C ASN A 14 -8.15 0.13 -10.41
N PRO A 15 -8.40 -1.19 -10.37
CA PRO A 15 -7.34 -2.17 -10.55
C PRO A 15 -6.72 -2.02 -11.94
N HIS A 16 -5.39 -2.12 -12.03
CA HIS A 16 -4.72 -2.15 -13.32
C HIS A 16 -5.03 -3.48 -14.03
N SER A 17 -5.31 -3.41 -15.33
CA SER A 17 -5.81 -4.58 -16.09
C SER A 17 -4.77 -5.68 -16.30
N ALA A 18 -3.49 -5.31 -16.36
CA ALA A 18 -2.39 -6.25 -16.65
C ALA A 18 -1.55 -6.61 -15.41
N ASP A 19 -1.58 -5.80 -14.36
CA ASP A 19 -0.75 -6.00 -13.17
C ASP A 19 -1.59 -5.90 -11.90
N PRO A 20 -1.86 -7.01 -11.20
CA PRO A 20 -2.66 -7.00 -9.97
C PRO A 20 -1.96 -6.30 -8.79
N ALA A 21 -0.64 -6.08 -8.85
CA ALA A 21 0.08 -5.31 -7.85
C ALA A 21 -0.20 -3.80 -7.97
N VAL A 22 -0.75 -3.34 -9.10
CA VAL A 22 -0.98 -1.93 -9.40
C VAL A 22 -2.45 -1.58 -9.31
N VAL A 23 -2.74 -0.47 -8.65
CA VAL A 23 -4.05 0.18 -8.62
C VAL A 23 -3.86 1.64 -9.00
N GLU A 24 -4.73 2.13 -9.85
CA GLU A 24 -4.71 3.48 -10.37
C GLU A 24 -5.82 4.32 -9.74
N LEU A 25 -5.52 5.57 -9.44
CA LEU A 25 -6.46 6.53 -8.87
C LEU A 25 -6.68 7.65 -9.88
N VAL A 26 -7.87 7.67 -10.45
CA VAL A 26 -8.29 8.65 -11.47
C VAL A 26 -9.00 9.81 -10.78
N GLU A 27 -8.51 11.02 -11.02
CA GLU A 27 -9.06 12.26 -10.46
C GLU A 27 -10.26 12.75 -11.27
N SER A 28 -11.34 13.10 -10.57
CA SER A 28 -12.51 13.72 -11.17
C SER A 28 -13.15 14.79 -10.27
N PHE A 29 -13.65 15.85 -10.91
CA PHE A 29 -14.57 16.84 -10.32
C PHE A 29 -15.96 16.60 -10.92
N GLY A 30 -16.70 15.65 -10.36
CA GLY A 30 -17.93 15.16 -10.97
C GLY A 30 -17.93 13.65 -11.23
N PRO A 31 -19.01 13.13 -11.84
CA PRO A 31 -19.01 11.78 -12.36
C PRO A 31 -17.92 11.66 -13.44
N ALA A 32 -17.06 10.64 -13.32
CA ALA A 32 -15.99 10.35 -14.25
C ALA A 32 -16.52 10.31 -15.69
N LYS A 33 -15.86 11.04 -16.61
CA LYS A 33 -16.30 11.15 -18.02
C LYS A 33 -15.73 10.05 -18.91
N GLY A 34 -14.82 9.22 -18.38
CA GLY A 34 -14.11 8.17 -19.12
C GLY A 34 -12.94 8.74 -19.93
N GLY A 35 -11.80 8.04 -19.89
CA GLY A 35 -10.56 8.47 -20.56
C GLY A 35 -9.72 9.48 -19.78
N GLU A 36 -10.04 9.72 -18.51
CA GLU A 36 -9.21 10.51 -17.59
C GLU A 36 -7.94 9.71 -17.24
N GLU A 37 -6.78 10.37 -17.32
CA GLU A 37 -5.50 9.75 -16.93
C GLU A 37 -5.41 9.61 -15.40
N PRO A 38 -4.73 8.56 -14.90
CA PRO A 38 -4.57 8.37 -13.48
C PRO A 38 -3.66 9.45 -12.88
N ARG A 39 -4.07 9.99 -11.73
CA ARG A 39 -3.30 10.96 -10.95
C ARG A 39 -2.27 10.27 -10.08
N TYR A 40 -2.66 9.16 -9.46
CA TYR A 40 -1.80 8.34 -8.62
C TYR A 40 -1.81 6.88 -9.01
N ALA A 41 -0.74 6.18 -8.67
CA ALA A 41 -0.67 4.73 -8.74
C ALA A 41 -0.18 4.16 -7.41
N ARG A 42 -0.89 3.17 -6.88
CA ARG A 42 -0.46 2.34 -5.75
C ARG A 42 0.15 1.06 -6.27
N VAL A 43 1.40 0.81 -5.92
CA VAL A 43 2.12 -0.42 -6.27
C VAL A 43 2.36 -1.22 -4.99
N LYS A 44 1.93 -2.49 -4.95
CA LYS A 44 2.30 -3.44 -3.89
C LYS A 44 3.76 -3.83 -4.07
N GLU A 45 4.54 -3.72 -3.01
CA GLU A 45 5.98 -3.99 -3.01
C GLU A 45 6.30 -5.10 -2.00
N THR A 46 7.41 -5.80 -2.22
CA THR A 46 7.96 -6.71 -1.21
C THR A 46 9.00 -5.98 -0.41
N GLN A 47 8.78 -5.87 0.90
CA GLN A 47 9.74 -5.29 1.84
C GLN A 47 10.11 -6.33 2.89
N ALA A 48 11.40 -6.51 3.14
CA ALA A 48 11.88 -7.51 4.08
C ALA A 48 11.31 -7.25 5.49
N GLY A 49 10.69 -8.29 6.07
CA GLY A 49 10.08 -8.20 7.41
C GLY A 49 8.67 -7.60 7.43
N GLU A 50 8.12 -7.15 6.30
CA GLU A 50 6.73 -6.71 6.20
C GLU A 50 5.88 -7.79 5.50
N GLY A 51 4.73 -8.14 6.12
CA GLY A 51 3.74 -9.02 5.50
C GLY A 51 2.90 -8.30 4.43
N TYR A 52 2.91 -6.96 4.45
CA TYR A 52 2.35 -6.10 3.43
C TYR A 52 3.20 -4.84 3.31
N SER A 53 3.51 -4.46 2.08
CA SER A 53 4.11 -3.17 1.77
C SER A 53 3.53 -2.63 0.47
N ALA A 54 3.35 -1.32 0.39
CA ALA A 54 2.94 -0.65 -0.82
C ALA A 54 3.43 0.80 -0.85
N ALA A 55 3.60 1.32 -2.05
CA ALA A 55 3.98 2.71 -2.30
C ALA A 55 2.96 3.41 -3.20
N LEU A 56 2.73 4.69 -2.91
CA LEU A 56 1.92 5.59 -3.72
C LEU A 56 2.84 6.48 -4.54
N TYR A 57 2.57 6.56 -5.84
CA TYR A 57 3.30 7.35 -6.81
C TYR A 57 2.41 8.41 -7.44
N ASP A 58 2.98 9.57 -7.74
CA ASP A 58 2.41 10.53 -8.69
C ASP A 58 2.74 10.04 -10.11
N VAL A 59 1.72 9.78 -10.92
CA VAL A 59 1.92 9.16 -12.25
C VAL A 59 2.63 10.10 -13.22
N VAL A 60 2.35 11.40 -13.12
CA VAL A 60 2.87 12.42 -14.05
C VAL A 60 4.38 12.62 -13.84
N THR A 61 4.81 12.65 -12.58
CA THR A 61 6.21 12.93 -12.21
C THR A 61 7.02 11.66 -11.94
N GLY A 62 6.36 10.52 -11.71
CA GLY A 62 6.99 9.29 -11.23
C GLY A 62 7.47 9.37 -9.78
N ALA A 63 7.15 10.45 -9.06
CA ALA A 63 7.61 10.66 -7.70
C ALA A 63 6.92 9.68 -6.73
N ARG A 64 7.70 9.01 -5.89
CA ARG A 64 7.18 8.25 -4.74
C ARG A 64 6.71 9.26 -3.70
N LEU A 65 5.40 9.30 -3.43
CA LEU A 65 4.79 10.27 -2.52
C LEU A 65 4.68 9.74 -1.09
N ALA A 66 4.36 8.45 -0.96
CA ALA A 66 4.23 7.81 0.33
C ALA A 66 4.38 6.30 0.24
N SER A 67 4.56 5.66 1.38
CA SER A 67 4.48 4.21 1.51
C SER A 67 3.71 3.80 2.76
N ALA A 68 3.13 2.61 2.72
CA ALA A 68 2.44 2.00 3.86
C ALA A 68 2.85 0.55 4.00
N GLY A 69 2.95 0.08 5.25
CA GLY A 69 3.36 -1.29 5.52
C GLY A 69 2.93 -1.81 6.89
N TYR A 70 2.89 -3.12 7.03
CA TYR A 70 2.74 -3.79 8.32
C TYR A 70 3.41 -5.17 8.33
N VAL A 71 3.90 -5.57 9.51
CA VAL A 71 4.55 -6.88 9.72
C VAL A 71 3.54 -8.01 9.61
N VAL A 72 2.40 -7.88 10.30
CA VAL A 72 1.30 -8.84 10.26
C VAL A 72 -0.03 -8.12 10.16
N GLU A 73 -0.99 -8.67 9.42
CA GLU A 73 -2.30 -8.04 9.17
C GLU A 73 -3.07 -7.72 10.46
N LYS A 74 -2.96 -8.59 11.47
CA LYS A 74 -3.58 -8.44 12.79
C LYS A 74 -2.88 -7.42 13.70
N ALA A 75 -1.77 -6.82 13.25
CA ALA A 75 -1.08 -5.81 14.04
C ALA A 75 -2.01 -4.62 14.27
N LYS A 76 -1.95 -4.05 15.47
CA LYS A 76 -2.68 -2.81 15.82
C LYS A 76 -1.92 -1.55 15.41
N SER A 77 -0.81 -1.69 14.69
CA SER A 77 0.02 -0.60 14.22
C SER A 77 0.46 -0.88 12.80
N ARG A 78 0.41 0.15 11.97
CA ARG A 78 0.82 0.18 10.57
C ARG A 78 1.72 1.40 10.39
N ARG A 79 2.68 1.29 9.49
CA ARG A 79 3.54 2.40 9.10
C ARG A 79 2.86 3.17 7.98
N LEU A 80 2.82 4.49 8.10
CA LEU A 80 2.69 5.41 6.97
C LEU A 80 3.99 6.21 6.88
N GLN A 81 4.49 6.43 5.68
CA GLN A 81 5.68 7.24 5.46
C GLN A 81 5.42 8.18 4.29
N LEU A 82 5.57 9.47 4.52
CA LEU A 82 5.61 10.49 3.46
C LEU A 82 7.02 10.56 2.88
N HIS A 83 7.10 10.97 1.62
CA HIS A 83 8.35 11.19 0.90
C HIS A 83 8.34 12.57 0.26
N GLY A 84 9.40 13.35 0.52
CA GLY A 84 9.59 14.71 0.00
C GLY A 84 8.72 15.78 0.67
N PRO A 85 8.84 16.04 1.99
CA PRO A 85 9.87 15.60 2.94
C PRO A 85 9.57 14.23 3.59
N ASP A 86 10.62 13.54 4.04
CA ASP A 86 10.46 12.24 4.70
C ASP A 86 9.91 12.41 6.13
N GLU A 87 8.73 11.85 6.38
CA GLU A 87 8.10 11.81 7.69
C GLU A 87 7.49 10.43 7.91
N THR A 88 7.72 9.84 9.09
CA THR A 88 7.09 8.56 9.47
C THR A 88 5.95 8.82 10.42
N ILE A 89 4.74 8.43 10.01
CA ILE A 89 3.50 8.63 10.74
C ILE A 89 2.99 7.27 11.22
N PRO A 90 2.90 7.04 12.54
CA PRO A 90 2.22 5.86 13.07
C PRO A 90 0.74 5.87 12.70
N PHE A 91 0.25 4.73 12.22
CA PHE A 91 -1.15 4.52 11.90
C PHE A 91 -1.68 3.37 12.73
N ASP A 92 -2.36 3.71 13.82
CA ASP A 92 -2.68 2.78 14.89
C ASP A 92 -4.17 2.48 14.97
N PHE A 93 -4.50 1.24 15.30
CA PHE A 93 -5.84 0.84 15.63
C PHE A 93 -6.21 1.35 17.02
N THR A 94 -7.12 2.34 17.06
CA THR A 94 -7.59 2.97 18.31
C THR A 94 -8.99 2.51 18.71
N GLY A 95 -9.62 1.66 17.89
CA GLY A 95 -10.92 1.08 18.17
C GLY A 95 -10.91 0.19 19.41
N LYS A 96 -11.92 0.34 20.27
CA LYS A 96 -12.16 -0.62 21.37
C LYS A 96 -13.07 -1.76 20.94
N ILE A 97 -14.09 -1.46 20.13
CA ILE A 97 -15.13 -2.38 19.67
C ILE A 97 -15.34 -2.22 18.16
N ASN A 98 -15.33 -0.97 17.67
CA ASN A 98 -15.56 -0.65 16.27
C ASN A 98 -14.25 -0.51 15.50
N PHE A 99 -14.33 -0.65 14.17
CA PHE A 99 -13.23 -0.34 13.27
C PHE A 99 -12.87 1.14 13.38
N GLU A 100 -11.71 1.43 13.98
CA GLU A 100 -11.20 2.79 14.11
C GLU A 100 -9.67 2.76 14.02
N TRP A 101 -9.14 3.54 13.08
CA TRP A 101 -7.71 3.73 12.91
C TRP A 101 -7.38 5.22 12.94
N THR A 102 -6.26 5.56 13.56
CA THR A 102 -5.87 6.94 13.83
C THR A 102 -4.44 7.18 13.40
N PHE A 103 -4.18 8.36 12.85
CA PHE A 103 -2.83 8.91 12.69
C PHE A 103 -2.81 10.38 13.13
N VAL A 104 -1.61 10.91 13.38
CA VAL A 104 -1.40 12.32 13.73
C VAL A 104 -0.48 12.93 12.69
N PHE A 105 -0.85 14.10 12.16
CA PHE A 105 -0.05 14.83 11.18
C PHE A 105 -0.19 16.34 11.46
N GLN A 106 0.94 17.06 11.51
CA GLN A 106 0.98 18.49 11.89
C GLN A 106 0.18 18.78 13.17
N ASP A 107 0.40 17.98 14.22
CA ASP A 107 -0.31 18.05 15.52
C ASP A 107 -1.84 17.85 15.47
N ASN A 108 -2.38 17.55 14.29
CA ASN A 108 -3.79 17.27 14.09
C ASN A 108 -4.05 15.78 14.12
N LYS A 109 -5.08 15.35 14.85
CA LYS A 109 -5.45 13.95 14.96
C LYS A 109 -6.53 13.60 13.94
N TYR A 110 -6.23 12.62 13.10
CA TYR A 110 -7.13 12.13 12.07
C TYR A 110 -7.59 10.72 12.38
N ARG A 111 -8.85 10.43 12.08
CA ARG A 111 -9.48 9.18 12.46
C ARG A 111 -10.37 8.63 11.36
N TRP A 112 -10.01 7.44 10.90
CA TRP A 112 -10.82 6.61 10.04
C TRP A 112 -11.79 5.78 10.86
N ARG A 113 -13.06 5.77 10.46
CA ARG A 113 -14.09 4.87 10.95
C ARG A 113 -14.80 4.23 9.77
N ARG A 114 -15.27 2.99 9.95
CA ARG A 114 -16.18 2.32 9.02
C ARG A 114 -17.59 2.42 9.55
N GLU A 115 -18.56 2.74 8.70
CA GLU A 115 -19.97 2.75 9.09
C GLU A 115 -20.41 1.33 9.47
N LEU A 116 -21.16 1.17 10.58
CA LEU A 116 -21.51 -0.15 11.14
C LEU A 116 -22.22 -1.06 10.13
N TYR A 117 -23.06 -0.47 9.28
CA TYR A 117 -23.81 -1.17 8.24
C TYR A 117 -23.46 -0.55 6.89
N GLY A 118 -22.28 -0.87 6.37
CA GLY A 118 -21.88 -0.32 5.09
C GLY A 118 -20.49 -0.70 4.57
N LYS A 119 -20.26 -0.20 3.37
CA LYS A 119 -18.97 -0.18 2.68
C LYS A 119 -18.32 1.19 2.76
N ASP A 120 -18.84 2.04 3.64
CA ASP A 120 -18.49 3.45 3.72
C ASP A 120 -17.46 3.67 4.83
N TYR A 121 -16.45 4.47 4.51
CA TYR A 121 -15.41 4.92 5.43
C TYR A 121 -15.50 6.43 5.55
N ILE A 122 -15.24 6.92 6.76
CA ILE A 122 -15.24 8.36 7.07
C ILE A 122 -13.93 8.66 7.79
N CYS A 123 -13.16 9.60 7.26
CA CYS A 123 -12.04 10.20 7.97
C CYS A 123 -12.47 11.54 8.55
N THR A 124 -12.24 11.71 9.86
CA THR A 124 -12.54 12.95 10.57
C THR A 124 -11.29 13.56 11.19
N LEU A 125 -11.21 14.88 11.18
CA LEU A 125 -10.29 15.68 11.99
C LEU A 125 -10.87 15.82 13.42
N ASP A 126 -10.13 15.39 14.44
CA ASP A 126 -10.51 15.55 15.85
C ASP A 126 -10.17 16.97 16.33
N ARG A 127 -11.14 17.67 16.92
CA ARG A 127 -11.09 19.12 17.18
C ARG A 127 -11.40 19.50 18.63
N LYS A 128 -11.23 18.58 19.57
CA LYS A 128 -11.64 18.80 20.97
C LYS A 128 -11.15 20.16 21.51
N PRO A 129 -12.03 20.92 22.19
CA PRO A 129 -13.38 20.55 22.62
C PRO A 129 -14.46 20.61 21.53
N ASP A 130 -14.15 21.16 20.35
CA ASP A 130 -15.10 21.27 19.25
C ASP A 130 -15.43 19.89 18.62
N PRO A 131 -16.61 19.77 17.97
CA PRO A 131 -16.98 18.56 17.25
C PRO A 131 -15.97 18.19 16.15
N SER A 132 -15.75 16.88 15.96
CA SER A 132 -14.90 16.40 14.87
C SER A 132 -15.50 16.75 13.50
N VAL A 133 -14.65 17.08 12.54
CA VAL A 133 -15.05 17.50 11.19
C VAL A 133 -14.74 16.40 10.17
N GLU A 134 -15.70 16.06 9.31
CA GLU A 134 -15.49 15.14 8.19
C GLU A 134 -14.56 15.81 7.17
N ILE A 135 -13.43 15.18 6.86
CA ILE A 135 -12.49 15.69 5.86
C ILE A 135 -12.39 14.77 4.65
N CYS A 136 -12.80 13.51 4.80
CA CYS A 136 -12.72 12.53 3.73
C CYS A 136 -13.80 11.47 3.87
N LEU A 137 -14.40 11.10 2.74
CA LEU A 137 -15.39 10.04 2.64
C LEU A 137 -14.89 9.02 1.63
N ALA A 138 -15.10 7.74 1.89
CA ALA A 138 -14.79 6.71 0.93
C ALA A 138 -15.82 5.61 0.90
N ARG A 139 -15.86 4.88 -0.20
CA ARG A 139 -16.72 3.73 -0.41
C ARG A 139 -15.94 2.61 -1.08
N GLU A 140 -16.03 1.40 -0.54
CA GLU A 140 -15.47 0.21 -1.18
C GLU A 140 -16.17 -0.09 -2.51
N ALA A 141 -15.48 -0.83 -3.36
CA ALA A 141 -16.07 -1.34 -4.59
C ALA A 141 -17.34 -2.17 -4.29
N TYR A 142 -18.36 -1.98 -5.13
CA TYR A 142 -19.59 -2.73 -5.03
C TYR A 142 -20.21 -2.97 -6.41
N LYS A 143 -20.36 -4.26 -6.75
CA LYS A 143 -20.87 -4.71 -8.05
C LYS A 143 -20.04 -4.09 -9.18
N ARG A 144 -20.64 -3.17 -9.95
CA ARG A 144 -20.01 -2.48 -11.08
C ARG A 144 -19.42 -1.12 -10.71
N ASN A 145 -19.61 -0.68 -9.47
CA ASN A 145 -19.09 0.61 -9.02
C ASN A 145 -17.70 0.41 -8.42
N PRO A 146 -16.66 1.09 -8.94
CA PRO A 146 -15.32 1.05 -8.37
C PRO A 146 -15.31 1.71 -6.99
N ALA A 147 -14.26 1.43 -6.21
CA ALA A 147 -14.04 2.13 -4.95
C ALA A 147 -13.75 3.61 -5.22
N ARG A 148 -14.14 4.48 -4.28
CA ARG A 148 -13.99 5.93 -4.42
C ARG A 148 -13.57 6.56 -3.12
N LEU A 149 -12.72 7.58 -3.20
CA LEU A 149 -12.31 8.46 -2.12
C LEU A 149 -12.70 9.89 -2.51
N GLN A 150 -13.37 10.62 -1.62
CA GLN A 150 -13.81 11.98 -1.84
C GLN A 150 -13.21 12.85 -0.72
N ILE A 151 -12.33 13.77 -1.11
CA ILE A 151 -11.63 14.65 -0.18
C ILE A 151 -12.39 15.97 -0.12
N LEU A 152 -12.80 16.34 1.09
CA LEU A 152 -13.66 17.48 1.35
C LEU A 152 -12.80 18.73 1.56
N HIS A 153 -12.14 19.22 0.50
CA HIS A 153 -11.26 20.39 0.55
C HIS A 153 -11.93 21.60 1.21
N TYR A 154 -13.22 21.84 0.94
CA TYR A 154 -13.99 22.93 1.57
C TYR A 154 -14.05 22.86 3.11
N ASN A 155 -13.86 21.69 3.72
CA ASN A 155 -13.75 21.53 5.16
C ASN A 155 -12.29 21.68 5.62
N ILE A 156 -11.33 21.16 4.86
CA ILE A 156 -9.88 21.28 5.14
C ILE A 156 -9.44 22.75 5.09
N ASP A 157 -9.88 23.51 4.08
CA ASP A 157 -9.53 24.91 3.83
C ASP A 157 -9.97 25.87 4.95
N ARG A 158 -10.85 25.41 5.86
CA ARG A 158 -11.25 26.17 7.05
C ARG A 158 -10.19 26.17 8.15
N PHE A 159 -9.21 25.28 8.06
CA PHE A 159 -8.18 25.05 9.08
C PHE A 159 -6.77 25.31 8.55
N THR A 160 -6.61 26.25 7.60
CA THR A 160 -5.31 26.59 6.99
C THR A 160 -4.26 27.10 7.98
N SER A 161 -4.66 27.56 9.17
CA SER A 161 -3.72 27.88 10.26
C SER A 161 -3.06 26.63 10.86
N ASP A 162 -3.81 25.52 10.87
CA ASP A 162 -3.47 24.29 11.58
C ASP A 162 -2.94 23.22 10.62
N ILE A 163 -3.45 23.22 9.38
CA ILE A 163 -3.07 22.31 8.30
C ILE A 163 -2.32 23.13 7.25
N LYS A 164 -1.00 23.12 7.35
CA LYS A 164 -0.10 23.87 6.46
C LYS A 164 0.23 23.07 5.20
N ASP A 165 0.35 21.75 5.33
CA ASP A 165 0.66 20.85 4.23
C ASP A 165 -0.59 20.05 3.83
N VAL A 166 -1.45 20.70 3.04
CA VAL A 166 -2.66 20.08 2.50
C VAL A 166 -2.32 18.90 1.59
N ARG A 167 -1.19 18.98 0.88
CA ARG A 167 -0.77 17.95 -0.09
C ARG A 167 -0.26 16.69 0.61
N GLY A 168 0.53 16.85 1.67
CA GLY A 168 0.93 15.76 2.55
C GLY A 168 -0.29 15.09 3.19
N LEU A 169 -1.27 15.89 3.66
CA LEU A 169 -2.52 15.35 4.20
C LEU A 169 -3.31 14.54 3.15
N GLU A 170 -3.49 15.06 1.94
CA GLU A 170 -4.13 14.32 0.84
C GLU A 170 -3.43 12.98 0.60
N THR A 171 -2.11 13.00 0.51
CA THR A 171 -1.27 11.82 0.29
C THR A 171 -1.47 10.78 1.41
N LEU A 172 -1.52 11.23 2.66
CA LEU A 172 -1.80 10.36 3.80
C LEU A 172 -3.22 9.79 3.77
N LEU A 173 -4.23 10.58 3.40
CA LEU A 173 -5.62 10.10 3.29
C LEU A 173 -5.76 9.01 2.23
N VAL A 174 -5.13 9.20 1.07
CA VAL A 174 -5.10 8.21 -0.02
C VAL A 174 -4.38 6.94 0.45
N THR A 175 -3.16 7.09 0.93
CA THR A 175 -2.28 5.96 1.31
C THR A 175 -2.88 5.15 2.46
N SER A 176 -3.42 5.82 3.47
CA SER A 176 -4.08 5.15 4.60
C SER A 176 -5.34 4.41 4.18
N LEU A 177 -6.21 5.00 3.34
CA LEU A 177 -7.38 4.28 2.83
C LEU A 177 -6.95 3.02 2.07
N LEU A 178 -6.02 3.13 1.12
CA LEU A 178 -5.58 2.00 0.30
C LEU A 178 -5.02 0.87 1.16
N CYS A 179 -4.22 1.19 2.18
CA CYS A 179 -3.74 0.22 3.16
C CYS A 179 -4.89 -0.49 3.91
N LEU A 180 -5.96 0.24 4.25
CA LEU A 180 -7.13 -0.35 4.90
C LEU A 180 -7.94 -1.25 3.96
N LEU A 181 -8.07 -0.86 2.68
CA LEU A 181 -8.76 -1.64 1.65
C LEU A 181 -8.00 -2.92 1.32
N ASP A 182 -6.69 -2.83 1.08
CA ASP A 182 -5.83 -3.98 0.78
C ASP A 182 -5.87 -5.00 1.93
N ALA A 183 -5.76 -4.54 3.18
CA ALA A 183 -5.88 -5.44 4.34
C ALA A 183 -7.29 -6.06 4.48
N TRP A 184 -8.33 -5.39 3.99
CA TRP A 184 -9.68 -5.96 3.98
C TRP A 184 -9.83 -7.06 2.91
N GLU A 185 -9.27 -6.83 1.73
CA GLU A 185 -9.25 -7.82 0.64
C GLU A 185 -8.45 -9.07 1.02
N ASP A 186 -7.29 -8.90 1.65
CA ASP A 186 -6.45 -10.02 2.12
C ASP A 186 -7.21 -10.92 3.11
N ARG A 187 -7.98 -10.33 4.03
CA ARG A 187 -8.86 -11.09 4.95
C ARG A 187 -9.93 -11.88 4.19
N GLY A 188 -10.56 -11.26 3.19
CA GLY A 188 -11.59 -11.91 2.36
C GLY A 188 -11.03 -13.09 1.56
N SER A 189 -9.85 -12.93 0.96
CA SER A 189 -9.16 -13.97 0.21
C SER A 189 -8.83 -15.19 1.09
N LEU A 190 -8.33 -14.95 2.31
CA LEU A 190 -8.04 -16.02 3.28
C LEU A 190 -9.30 -16.78 3.75
N THR A 191 -10.47 -16.12 3.79
CA THR A 191 -11.73 -16.81 4.13
C THR A 191 -12.29 -17.65 2.98
N ASN A 192 -12.10 -17.24 1.73
CA ASN A 192 -12.52 -18.00 0.55
C ASN A 192 -11.56 -19.14 0.20
N ALA A 193 -10.28 -19.05 0.59
CA ALA A 193 -9.30 -20.12 0.40
C ALA A 193 -9.55 -21.36 1.29
N LYS A 194 -10.50 -21.32 2.24
CA LYS A 194 -10.83 -22.44 3.14
C LYS A 194 -11.78 -23.49 2.54
N SER A 195 -12.14 -23.43 1.25
CA SER A 195 -13.03 -24.40 0.60
C SER A 195 -12.40 -25.19 -0.57
N GLY A 196 -11.09 -25.10 -0.79
CA GLY A 196 -10.38 -25.98 -1.73
C GLY A 196 -9.80 -27.21 -1.02
N PRO A 197 -9.90 -28.43 -1.59
CA PRO A 197 -9.20 -29.58 -1.04
C PRO A 197 -7.69 -29.30 -1.12
N SER A 198 -7.00 -29.41 0.02
CA SER A 198 -5.55 -29.37 0.07
C SER A 198 -4.97 -30.35 -0.95
N PRO A 199 -3.98 -29.96 -1.79
CA PRO A 199 -3.27 -30.94 -2.59
C PRO A 199 -2.58 -31.94 -1.66
N PRO A 200 -2.50 -33.24 -2.02
CA PRO A 200 -1.87 -34.23 -1.17
C PRO A 200 -0.40 -33.89 -1.02
N ILE A 201 0.05 -33.83 0.23
CA ILE A 201 1.45 -33.83 0.62
C ILE A 201 2.07 -35.08 -0.01
N LYS A 202 2.89 -34.91 -1.06
CA LYS A 202 3.79 -35.98 -1.48
C LYS A 202 4.89 -36.06 -0.44
N GLU A 203 4.76 -37.08 0.41
CA GLU A 203 5.77 -37.54 1.33
C GLU A 203 6.99 -37.97 0.52
N SER A 204 8.07 -37.18 0.61
CA SER A 204 9.35 -37.50 0.01
C SER A 204 9.95 -38.71 0.74
N THR A 205 10.14 -39.80 0.00
CA THR A 205 10.80 -41.02 0.46
C THR A 205 12.23 -40.76 0.95
N PRO A 206 12.76 -41.57 1.89
CA PRO A 206 14.11 -41.41 2.41
C PRO A 206 15.15 -41.69 1.33
N VAL A 207 16.17 -40.82 1.22
CA VAL A 207 17.32 -41.01 0.34
C VAL A 207 18.23 -42.09 0.92
N ASP A 208 18.42 -43.17 0.17
CA ASP A 208 19.35 -44.27 0.46
C ASP A 208 20.81 -43.77 0.41
N PRO A 209 21.66 -44.09 1.42
CA PRO A 209 23.05 -43.64 1.47
C PRO A 209 23.95 -44.62 0.72
N ALA A 210 23.96 -44.55 -0.61
CA ALA A 210 24.84 -45.38 -1.43
C ALA A 210 25.37 -44.66 -2.68
N LEU A 211 26.08 -43.55 -2.49
CA LEU A 211 27.07 -43.03 -3.46
C LEU A 211 28.00 -42.01 -2.81
N ALA A 212 28.63 -42.42 -1.71
CA ALA A 212 29.86 -41.81 -1.21
C ALA A 212 31.03 -42.72 -1.63
N LYS A 213 31.84 -42.25 -2.60
CA LYS A 213 33.18 -42.73 -3.07
C LYS A 213 33.31 -42.22 -4.52
N VAL A 214 34.28 -41.46 -4.99
CA VAL A 214 35.67 -41.16 -4.58
C VAL A 214 36.06 -39.88 -5.31
N ILE A 215 36.50 -38.82 -4.61
CA ILE A 215 37.54 -37.91 -5.12
C ILE A 215 38.41 -37.59 -3.90
N SER A 216 39.62 -38.14 -3.86
CA SER A 216 40.61 -37.88 -2.81
C SER A 216 41.45 -36.66 -3.14
N GLU A 217 41.74 -35.86 -2.11
CA GLU A 217 42.77 -34.83 -2.08
C GLU A 217 44.16 -35.49 -2.20
N ASN A 218 44.73 -35.55 -3.41
CA ASN A 218 46.17 -35.52 -3.69
C ASN A 218 46.46 -35.92 -5.15
N ASP A 219 46.17 -35.03 -6.09
CA ASP A 219 46.93 -35.04 -7.34
C ASP A 219 47.26 -33.60 -7.76
N PHE A 220 48.40 -33.17 -7.20
CA PHE A 220 49.50 -32.50 -7.87
C PHE A 220 49.38 -31.00 -8.23
N GLU A 221 50.37 -30.28 -7.70
CA GLU A 221 50.56 -28.84 -7.65
C GLU A 221 51.39 -28.31 -8.88
N PRO A 222 51.86 -27.04 -8.95
CA PRO A 222 51.66 -26.14 -10.10
C PRO A 222 52.95 -25.82 -10.90
N ALA A 223 52.83 -25.13 -12.05
CA ALA A 223 53.96 -24.44 -12.68
C ALA A 223 53.57 -23.19 -13.49
N SER A 224 53.96 -22.05 -12.94
CA SER A 224 54.50 -20.80 -13.52
C SER A 224 54.43 -20.47 -15.03
N SER A 225 53.94 -19.26 -15.29
CA SER A 225 54.44 -18.18 -16.18
C SER A 225 55.17 -18.49 -17.50
N ALA A 226 54.74 -17.83 -18.59
CA ALA A 226 55.60 -16.98 -19.45
C ALA A 226 54.80 -16.32 -20.60
N TYR A 227 55.06 -15.05 -20.83
CA TYR A 227 54.62 -14.26 -21.99
C TYR A 227 55.31 -14.74 -23.28
N PRO A 228 54.66 -14.64 -24.46
CA PRO A 228 55.38 -14.75 -25.72
C PRO A 228 55.89 -13.38 -26.19
N THR A 229 57.21 -13.24 -26.19
CA THR A 229 57.99 -12.24 -26.94
C THR A 229 58.04 -12.67 -28.41
N THR A 230 57.69 -11.79 -29.34
CA THR A 230 57.90 -12.00 -30.79
C THR A 230 59.33 -11.59 -31.19
N PRO A 231 60.03 -12.38 -32.04
CA PRO A 231 61.33 -12.00 -32.57
C PRO A 231 61.23 -11.27 -33.93
N PHE A 232 62.17 -10.34 -34.10
CA PHE A 232 62.56 -9.68 -35.35
C PHE A 232 63.23 -10.64 -36.36
N MET A 233 63.04 -10.36 -37.67
CA MET A 233 64.00 -10.40 -38.81
C MET A 233 63.17 -10.46 -40.11
N CYS A 234 63.41 -9.71 -41.20
CA CYS A 234 64.57 -8.96 -41.69
C CYS A 234 64.16 -7.57 -42.22
#